data_AF-A0A2H0S4J5-F1
#
_entry.id   AF-A0A2H0S4J5-F1
#
_cell.length_a   1.000
_cell.length_b   1.000
_cell.length_c   1.000
_cell.angle_alpha   90.00
_cell.angle_beta   90.00
_cell.angle_gamma   90.00
#
_symmetry.space_group_name_H-M   'P 1'
#
loop_
_entity.id
_entity.type
_entity.pdbx_description
1 polymer ?
#
loop_
_entity_poly.entity_id
_entity_poly.type
_entity_poly.pdbx_seq_one_letter_code
_entity_poly.pdbx_strand_id
1 'polypeptide(L)'
;MEEKKPIAFVIVALIAVVGVGIWLFSGKDVQNDSGEEAVVQEVPASVEVEVTLTPEEKSGDVSSKKAEILGKINSGAVLTTEEKQEITLIMATKANIYNFTEEERKAIFAAFNK
;
A
#
# COMPACT_ATOMS: atom_id res chain seq x y z
N MET A 1 -38.35 14.19 -3.71
CA MET A 1 -37.55 13.77 -2.54
C MET A 1 -36.82 12.51 -2.97
N GLU A 2 -35.52 12.59 -3.20
CA GLU A 2 -34.73 11.42 -3.63
C GLU A 2 -34.45 10.52 -2.42
N GLU A 3 -34.90 9.27 -2.50
CA GLU A 3 -34.69 8.26 -1.47
C GLU A 3 -33.22 7.81 -1.46
N LYS A 4 -32.48 8.15 -0.41
CA LYS A 4 -31.14 7.60 -0.15
C LYS A 4 -31.26 6.13 0.25
N LYS A 5 -30.92 5.22 -0.66
CA LYS A 5 -30.84 3.77 -0.43
C LYS A 5 -29.80 3.43 0.67
N PRO A 6 -29.99 2.34 1.43
CA PRO A 6 -29.38 2.14 2.75
C PRO A 6 -27.92 1.65 2.68
N ILE A 7 -26.99 2.58 2.46
CA ILE A 7 -25.53 2.34 2.51
C ILE A 7 -25.10 1.75 3.86
N ALA A 8 -25.78 2.11 4.95
CA ALA A 8 -25.51 1.59 6.28
C ALA A 8 -25.66 0.06 6.35
N PHE A 9 -26.61 -0.53 5.61
CA PHE A 9 -26.84 -1.98 5.64
C PHE A 9 -25.72 -2.75 4.93
N VAL A 10 -25.14 -2.16 3.88
CA VAL A 10 -24.00 -2.72 3.14
C VAL A 10 -22.74 -2.74 4.00
N ILE A 11 -22.51 -1.68 4.78
CA ILE A 11 -21.36 -1.58 5.69
C ILE A 11 -21.48 -2.61 6.83
N VAL A 12 -22.67 -2.73 7.43
CA VAL A 12 -22.91 -3.72 8.51
C VAL A 12 -22.77 -5.15 8.00
N ALA A 13 -23.26 -5.45 6.79
CA ALA A 13 -23.10 -6.76 6.17
C ALA A 13 -21.62 -7.10 5.87
N LEU A 14 -20.82 -6.13 5.43
CA LEU A 14 -19.38 -6.30 5.20
C LEU A 14 -18.63 -6.63 6.49
N ILE A 15 -18.93 -5.92 7.58
CA ILE A 15 -18.30 -6.16 8.90
C ILE A 15 -18.63 -7.57 9.40
N ALA A 16 -19.88 -8.03 9.24
CA ALA A 16 -20.29 -9.36 9.66
C ALA A 16 -19.57 -10.48 8.88
N VAL A 17 -19.41 -10.32 7.56
CA VAL A 17 -18.70 -11.29 6.71
C VAL A 17 -17.20 -11.36 7.06
N VAL A 18 -16.57 -10.22 7.32
CA VAL A 18 -15.15 -10.17 7.73
C VAL A 18 -14.96 -10.80 9.10
N GLY A 19 -15.85 -10.53 10.07
CA GLY A 19 -15.78 -11.12 11.41
C GLY A 19 -15.90 -12.66 11.41
N VAL A 20 -16.83 -13.21 10.62
CA VAL A 20 -16.99 -14.67 10.51
C VAL A 20 -15.83 -15.31 9.74
N GLY A 21 -15.28 -14.62 8.74
CA GLY A 21 -14.09 -15.07 8.00
C GLY A 21 -12.85 -15.21 8.89
N ILE A 22 -12.63 -14.24 9.79
CA ILE A 22 -11.53 -14.30 10.77
C ILE A 22 -11.77 -15.44 11.79
N TRP A 23 -13.01 -15.61 12.25
CA TRP A 23 -13.34 -16.64 13.23
C TRP A 23 -13.16 -18.07 12.70
N LEU A 24 -13.51 -18.33 11.44
CA LEU A 24 -13.31 -19.65 10.81
C LEU A 24 -11.83 -19.98 10.53
N PHE A 25 -10.95 -18.97 10.42
CA PHE A 25 -9.52 -19.17 10.19
C PHE A 25 -8.68 -19.25 11.48
N SER A 26 -9.17 -18.78 12.63
CA SER A 26 -8.45 -18.82 13.92
C SER A 26 -8.59 -20.14 14.70
N GLY A 27 -9.14 -21.20 14.09
CA GLY A 27 -9.40 -22.48 14.76
C GLY A 27 -8.22 -23.47 14.80
N LYS A 28 -7.01 -23.08 14.39
CA LYS A 28 -5.81 -23.94 14.48
C LYS A 28 -4.69 -23.15 15.13
N ASP A 29 -4.64 -23.20 16.46
CA ASP A 29 -3.45 -23.24 17.32
C ASP A 29 -3.83 -22.75 18.72
N VAL A 30 -4.43 -23.61 19.54
CA VAL A 30 -4.52 -23.36 20.98
C VAL A 30 -4.37 -24.69 21.74
N GLN A 31 -3.12 -25.06 22.05
CA GLN A 31 -2.83 -25.83 23.25
C GLN A 31 -1.33 -25.75 23.62
N ASN A 32 -0.96 -24.83 24.51
CA ASN A 32 -0.58 -25.11 25.90
C ASN A 32 0.29 -23.98 26.50
N ASP A 33 -0.20 -23.46 27.64
CA ASP A 33 0.56 -23.25 28.87
C ASP A 33 1.90 -22.49 28.81
N SER A 34 1.86 -21.20 29.12
CA SER A 34 2.65 -20.62 30.23
C SER A 34 2.19 -19.20 30.47
N GLY A 35 1.90 -18.88 31.72
CA GLY A 35 1.55 -17.53 32.14
C GLY A 35 2.69 -16.57 31.81
N GLU A 36 2.41 -15.61 30.94
CA GLU A 36 3.19 -14.40 30.84
C GLU A 36 2.23 -13.26 30.53
N GLU A 37 2.51 -12.14 31.17
CA GLU A 37 1.67 -10.97 31.29
C GLU A 37 1.06 -10.57 29.94
N ALA A 38 -0.19 -10.08 29.98
CA ALA A 38 -0.81 -9.46 28.83
C ALA A 38 0.02 -8.22 28.44
N VAL A 39 1.04 -8.43 27.61
CA VAL A 39 1.69 -7.38 26.85
C VAL A 39 0.61 -6.91 25.89
N VAL A 40 -0.08 -5.83 26.28
CA VAL A 40 -0.80 -4.97 25.37
C VAL A 40 0.26 -4.55 24.36
N GLN A 41 0.33 -5.28 23.25
CA GLN A 41 1.16 -4.91 22.13
C GLN A 41 0.54 -3.62 21.62
N GLU A 42 1.08 -2.50 22.08
CA GLU A 42 0.79 -1.19 21.52
C GLU A 42 0.98 -1.35 20.02
N VAL A 43 -0.14 -1.27 19.29
CA VAL A 43 -0.11 -1.14 17.83
C VAL A 43 0.89 -0.02 17.58
N PRO A 44 2.03 -0.28 16.92
CA PRO A 44 3.05 0.74 16.75
C PRO A 44 2.34 1.94 16.15
N ALA A 45 2.41 3.07 16.88
CA ALA A 45 1.80 4.32 16.45
C ALA A 45 2.10 4.46 14.97
N SER A 46 1.04 4.57 14.16
CA SER A 46 1.15 4.70 12.71
C SER A 46 2.26 5.71 12.43
N VAL A 47 3.38 5.24 11.89
CA VAL A 47 4.49 6.13 11.52
C VAL A 47 3.88 7.07 10.50
N GLU A 48 3.62 8.30 10.92
CA GLU A 48 3.23 9.38 10.03
C GLU A 48 4.44 9.63 9.14
N VAL A 49 4.51 8.89 8.02
CA VAL A 49 5.45 9.18 6.96
C VAL A 49 5.00 10.53 6.40
N GLU A 50 5.62 11.61 6.84
CA GLU A 50 5.42 12.92 6.24
C GLU A 50 5.86 12.85 4.78
N VAL A 51 4.87 12.69 3.89
CA VAL A 51 5.09 12.66 2.45
C VAL A 51 5.45 14.07 2.01
N THR A 52 6.74 14.39 2.06
CA THR A 52 7.23 15.66 1.53
C THR A 52 7.19 15.61 0.01
N LEU A 53 6.34 16.45 -0.57
CA LEU A 53 6.28 16.66 -2.02
C LEU A 53 7.30 17.72 -2.44
N THR A 54 8.05 17.43 -3.52
CA THR A 54 8.91 18.43 -4.17
C THR A 54 8.04 19.53 -4.82
N PRO A 55 8.61 20.70 -5.13
CA PRO A 55 7.88 21.72 -5.87
C PRO A 55 7.30 21.21 -7.20
N GLU A 56 8.02 20.34 -7.92
CA GLU A 56 7.51 19.74 -9.17
C GLU A 56 6.35 18.77 -8.92
N GLU A 57 6.41 17.99 -7.83
CA GLU A 57 5.32 17.09 -7.46
C GLU A 57 4.06 17.86 -7.01
N LYS A 58 4.23 19.03 -6.39
CA LYS A 58 3.12 19.92 -6.02
C LYS A 58 2.48 20.58 -7.24
N SER A 59 3.27 20.91 -8.27
CA SER A 59 2.76 21.47 -9.52
C SER A 59 2.24 20.40 -10.49
N GLY A 60 2.51 19.11 -10.22
CA GLY A 60 2.17 18.00 -11.11
C GLY A 60 3.14 17.79 -12.27
N ASP A 61 4.28 18.50 -12.28
CA ASP A 61 5.32 18.40 -13.32
C ASP A 61 6.27 17.22 -13.07
N VAL A 62 5.70 16.02 -12.99
CA VAL A 62 6.45 14.79 -12.69
C VAL A 62 6.82 13.99 -13.93
N SER A 63 6.56 14.50 -15.14
CA SER A 63 6.78 13.78 -16.39
C SER A 63 8.25 13.39 -16.60
N SER A 64 9.18 14.27 -16.24
CA SER A 64 10.61 14.02 -16.39
C SER A 64 11.08 12.88 -15.48
N LYS A 65 10.69 12.91 -14.20
CA LYS A 65 11.03 11.86 -13.23
C LYS A 65 10.34 10.53 -13.55
N LYS A 66 9.07 10.58 -13.98
CA LYS A 66 8.35 9.40 -14.48
C LYS A 66 9.08 8.76 -15.66
N ALA A 67 9.49 9.56 -16.65
CA ALA A 67 10.21 9.08 -17.82
C ALA A 67 11.59 8.50 -17.45
N GLU A 68 12.29 9.09 -16.47
CA GLU A 68 13.55 8.55 -15.95
C GLU A 68 13.35 7.15 -15.34
N ILE A 69 12.35 6.99 -14.46
CA ILE A 69 12.02 5.72 -13.81
C ILE A 69 11.69 4.65 -14.86
N LEU A 70 10.80 4.97 -15.79
CA LEU A 70 10.41 4.04 -16.85
C LEU A 70 11.58 3.74 -17.80
N GLY A 71 12.45 4.72 -18.08
CA GLY A 71 13.65 4.54 -18.87
C GLY A 71 14.62 3.52 -18.25
N LYS A 72 14.84 3.61 -16.93
CA LYS A 72 15.67 2.63 -16.20
C LYS A 72 15.05 1.24 -16.16
N ILE A 73 13.73 1.14 -16.01
CA ILE A 73 13.02 -0.14 -16.02
C ILE A 73 13.07 -0.79 -17.40
N ASN A 74 12.84 0.00 -18.45
CA ASN A 74 12.82 -0.47 -19.83
C ASN A 74 14.22 -0.80 -20.37
N SER A 75 15.28 -0.16 -19.85
CA SER A 75 16.66 -0.50 -20.20
C SER A 75 17.08 -1.87 -19.66
N GLY A 76 16.33 -2.42 -18.70
CA GLY A 76 16.66 -3.68 -18.04
C GLY A 76 17.84 -3.58 -17.09
N ALA A 77 18.29 -2.36 -16.75
CA ALA A 77 19.33 -2.13 -15.76
C ALA A 77 18.90 -2.64 -14.39
N VAL A 78 19.86 -3.15 -13.61
CA VAL A 78 19.63 -3.51 -12.21
C VAL A 78 19.47 -2.22 -11.42
N LEU A 79 18.31 -2.04 -10.79
CA LEU A 79 18.05 -0.90 -9.92
C LEU A 79 18.86 -1.03 -8.62
N THR A 80 19.50 0.04 -8.18
CA THR A 80 20.18 0.06 -6.89
C THR A 80 19.17 -0.01 -5.74
N THR A 81 19.65 -0.30 -4.53
CA THR A 81 18.79 -0.32 -3.33
C THR A 81 18.09 1.02 -3.12
N GLU A 82 18.81 2.12 -3.33
CA GLU A 82 18.28 3.48 -3.20
C GLU A 82 17.20 3.77 -4.24
N GLU A 83 17.41 3.35 -5.50
CA GLU A 83 16.42 3.51 -6.57
C GLU A 83 15.17 2.67 -6.32
N LYS A 84 15.32 1.42 -5.88
CA LYS A 84 14.18 0.55 -5.51
C LYS A 84 13.38 1.18 -4.36
N GLN A 85 14.05 1.74 -3.35
CA GLN A 85 13.39 2.44 -2.25
C GLN A 85 12.66 3.70 -2.71
N GLU A 86 13.28 4.53 -3.55
CA GLU A 86 12.67 5.74 -4.09
C GLU A 86 11.41 5.41 -4.89
N ILE A 87 11.49 4.45 -5.81
CA ILE A 87 10.34 4.05 -6.64
C ILE A 87 9.25 3.42 -5.76
N THR A 88 9.61 2.63 -4.75
CA THR A 88 8.64 2.06 -3.80
C THR A 88 7.92 3.15 -3.02
N LEU A 89 8.64 4.17 -2.55
CA LEU A 89 8.04 5.30 -1.84
C LEU A 89 7.10 6.09 -2.76
N ILE A 90 7.51 6.36 -3.99
CA ILE A 90 6.66 7.01 -5.00
C ILE A 90 5.38 6.20 -5.23
N MET A 91 5.50 4.89 -5.39
CA MET A 91 4.37 3.98 -5.61
C MET A 91 3.43 3.89 -4.40
N ALA A 92 3.96 3.97 -3.18
CA ALA A 92 3.17 3.88 -1.94
C ALA A 92 2.48 5.20 -1.59
N THR A 93 3.15 6.33 -1.82
CA THR A 93 2.74 7.64 -1.26
C THR A 93 2.39 8.71 -2.29
N LYS A 94 2.86 8.55 -3.54
CA LYS A 94 2.72 9.56 -4.61
C LYS A 94 2.09 9.00 -5.89
N ALA A 95 1.44 7.83 -5.81
CA ALA A 95 0.86 7.17 -6.99
C ALA A 95 -0.18 8.03 -7.71
N ASN A 96 -0.95 8.83 -6.97
CA ASN A 96 -1.95 9.78 -7.51
C ASN A 96 -1.31 10.97 -8.26
N ILE A 97 -0.04 11.27 -7.98
CA ILE A 97 0.70 12.36 -8.63
C ILE A 97 1.33 11.84 -9.92
N TYR A 98 2.02 10.69 -9.84
CA TYR A 98 2.74 10.11 -10.97
C TYR A 98 1.82 9.39 -11.98
N ASN A 99 0.61 8.99 -11.57
CA ASN A 99 -0.42 8.40 -12.44
C ASN A 99 0.15 7.32 -13.37
N PHE A 100 0.83 6.33 -12.77
CA PHE A 100 1.34 5.18 -13.53
C PHE A 100 0.18 4.32 -14.06
N THR A 101 0.24 3.92 -15.32
CA THR A 101 -0.72 2.96 -15.91
C THR A 101 -0.56 1.58 -15.27
N GLU A 102 -1.49 0.66 -15.51
CA GLU A 102 -1.35 -0.71 -15.00
C GLU A 102 -0.14 -1.44 -15.59
N GLU A 103 0.15 -1.21 -16.87
CA GLU A 103 1.31 -1.77 -17.58
C GLU A 103 2.61 -1.23 -16.99
N GLU A 104 2.68 0.08 -16.75
CA GLU A 104 3.83 0.73 -16.11
C GLU A 104 4.07 0.18 -14.70
N ARG A 105 3.00 0.02 -13.90
CA ARG A 105 3.10 -0.57 -12.56
C ARG A 105 3.58 -2.01 -12.59
N LYS A 106 3.08 -2.83 -13.52
CA LYS A 106 3.55 -4.21 -13.73
C LYS A 106 5.03 -4.25 -14.09
N ALA A 107 5.48 -3.35 -14.97
CA ALA A 107 6.89 -3.25 -15.35
C ALA A 107 7.78 -2.85 -14.16
N ILE A 108 7.34 -1.89 -13.33
CA ILE A 108 8.01 -1.49 -12.09
C ILE A 108 8.17 -2.69 -11.15
N PHE A 109 7.08 -3.42 -10.86
CA PHE A 109 7.14 -4.58 -9.97
C PHE A 109 8.00 -5.72 -10.53
N ALA A 110 7.97 -5.94 -11.85
CA ALA A 110 8.84 -6.92 -12.48
C ALA A 110 10.33 -6.56 -12.34
N ALA A 111 10.66 -5.27 -12.37
CA ALA A 111 12.03 -4.80 -12.19
C ALA A 111 12.56 -4.97 -10.75
N PHE A 112 11.68 -5.04 -9.75
CA PHE A 112 12.09 -5.26 -8.36
C PHE A 112 12.55 -6.70 -8.08
N ASN A 113 12.00 -7.67 -8.82
CA ASN A 113 12.30 -9.09 -8.68
C ASN A 113 13.51 -9.56 -9.52
N LYS A 114 14.19 -8.62 -10.19
CA LYS A 114 15.48 -8.84 -10.87
C LYS A 114 16.62 -8.41 -9.95
#